data_AF-A0A7S0R9R0-F1
#
_entry.id   AF-A0A7S0R9R0-F1
#
_cell.length_a   1.000
_cell.length_b   1.000
_cell.length_c   1.000
_cell.angle_alpha   90.00
_cell.angle_beta   90.00
_cell.angle_gamma   90.00
#
_symmetry.space_group_name_H-M   'P 1'
#
loop_
_entity.id
_entity.type
_entity.pdbx_description
1 polymer ?
#
loop_
_entity_poly.entity_id
_entity_poly.type
_entity_poly.pdbx_seq_one_letter_code
_entity_poly.pdbx_strand_id
1 'polypeptide(L)'
;MSKSLGNVIDPLHVIEGITLDGLHATLAAGNLDAKEVARAKAGQATDFPEGIEECGTDALRFALCAYTTQARDINLDIKRVVAYRHWCNKLYNAIRYASMNLPEDYVPPTDAAAREAGFVAGLPAPSRWLLSKLSVAAGTVVKAMEAYDFATATQKLYSFWQYELCDVYIELMKPVMALGDDVPEQAAAKRGTRDALWLALDAGLRLLHPFM
;
A
#
# COMPACT_ATOMS: atom_id res chain seq x y z
N MET A 1 14.06 -8.52 -19.93
CA MET A 1 13.27 -9.73 -20.29
C MET A 1 13.13 -9.79 -21.81
N SER A 2 13.24 -10.98 -22.42
CA SER A 2 13.11 -11.17 -23.88
C SER A 2 12.36 -12.45 -24.22
N LYS A 3 11.38 -12.35 -25.13
CA LYS A 3 10.64 -13.51 -25.65
C LYS A 3 11.57 -14.52 -26.34
N SER A 4 12.64 -14.06 -26.97
CA SER A 4 13.61 -14.95 -27.65
C SER A 4 14.49 -15.76 -26.71
N LEU A 5 14.56 -15.39 -25.42
CA LEU A 5 15.39 -16.05 -24.42
C LEU A 5 14.55 -16.87 -23.42
N GLY A 6 13.22 -16.88 -23.56
CA GLY A 6 12.32 -17.58 -22.65
C GLY A 6 12.27 -17.03 -21.21
N ASN A 7 12.97 -15.92 -20.93
CA ASN A 7 13.04 -15.30 -19.59
C ASN A 7 11.99 -14.18 -19.39
N VAL A 8 10.81 -14.38 -19.97
CA VAL A 8 9.68 -13.46 -19.81
C VAL A 8 8.86 -13.92 -18.61
N ILE A 9 8.53 -12.98 -17.74
CA ILE A 9 7.53 -13.17 -16.71
C ILE A 9 6.23 -12.56 -17.25
N ASP A 10 5.19 -13.38 -17.39
CA ASP A 10 3.87 -12.89 -17.74
C ASP A 10 3.28 -12.15 -16.52
N PRO A 11 2.83 -10.89 -16.64
CA PRO A 11 2.21 -10.18 -15.53
C PRO A 11 0.98 -10.91 -14.97
N LEU A 12 0.25 -11.68 -15.78
CA LEU A 12 -0.88 -12.47 -15.30
C LEU A 12 -0.44 -13.58 -14.34
N HIS A 13 0.70 -14.21 -14.60
CA HIS A 13 1.28 -15.20 -13.68
C HIS A 13 1.65 -14.59 -12.32
N VAL A 14 1.99 -13.30 -12.29
CA VAL A 14 2.28 -12.58 -11.03
C VAL A 14 0.97 -12.19 -10.34
N ILE A 15 -0.05 -11.78 -11.10
CA ILE A 15 -1.34 -11.37 -10.55
C ILE A 15 -2.09 -12.57 -9.98
N GLU A 16 -2.21 -13.64 -10.75
CA GLU A 16 -3.06 -14.82 -10.46
C GLU A 16 -2.29 -15.96 -9.78
N GLY A 17 -0.95 -15.90 -9.80
CA GLY A 17 -0.09 -16.99 -9.37
C GLY A 17 0.03 -18.09 -10.42
N ILE A 18 1.09 -18.89 -10.33
CA ILE A 18 1.30 -20.04 -11.22
C ILE A 18 2.27 -21.03 -10.58
N THR A 19 2.04 -22.33 -10.76
CA THR A 19 2.97 -23.38 -10.30
C THR A 19 4.22 -23.43 -11.18
N LEU A 20 5.31 -24.02 -10.69
CA LEU A 20 6.51 -24.26 -11.51
C LEU A 20 6.20 -25.09 -12.76
N ASP A 21 5.35 -26.11 -12.65
CA ASP A 21 4.91 -26.90 -13.79
C ASP A 21 4.11 -26.07 -14.80
N GLY A 22 3.26 -25.15 -14.32
CA GLY A 22 2.56 -24.19 -15.16
C GLY A 22 3.54 -23.28 -15.93
N LEU A 23 4.56 -22.74 -15.26
CA LEU A 23 5.61 -21.95 -15.90
C LEU A 23 6.33 -22.73 -17.01
N HIS A 24 6.68 -23.99 -16.72
CA HIS A 24 7.30 -24.90 -17.67
C HIS A 24 6.40 -25.22 -18.86
N ALA A 25 5.09 -25.36 -18.64
CA ALA A 25 4.11 -25.63 -19.69
C ALA A 25 3.94 -24.42 -20.62
N THR A 26 3.81 -23.20 -20.06
CA THR A 26 3.73 -21.97 -20.86
C THR A 26 4.98 -21.77 -21.70
N LEU A 27 6.16 -22.07 -21.15
CA LEU A 27 7.41 -22.01 -21.88
C LEU A 27 7.49 -23.05 -23.01
N ALA A 28 7.00 -24.27 -22.77
CA ALA A 28 6.98 -25.35 -23.76
C ALA A 28 5.98 -25.12 -24.91
N ALA A 29 4.90 -24.37 -24.65
CA ALA A 29 3.96 -23.95 -25.69
C ALA A 29 4.50 -22.83 -26.59
N GLY A 30 5.60 -22.19 -26.19
CA GLY A 30 6.25 -21.12 -26.95
C GLY A 30 7.06 -21.64 -28.15
N ASN A 31 7.35 -20.74 -29.10
CA ASN A 31 8.20 -21.02 -30.25
C ASN A 31 9.67 -20.69 -29.94
N LEU A 32 10.30 -21.48 -29.06
CA LEU A 32 11.67 -21.30 -28.59
C LEU A 32 12.54 -22.48 -29.02
N ASP A 33 13.84 -22.22 -29.25
CA ASP A 33 14.81 -23.29 -29.45
C ASP A 33 14.92 -24.18 -28.20
N ALA A 34 15.10 -25.48 -28.40
CA ALA A 34 15.15 -26.46 -27.30
C ALA A 34 16.22 -26.13 -26.25
N LYS A 35 17.35 -25.53 -26.66
CA LYS A 35 18.42 -25.11 -25.74
C LYS A 35 17.99 -23.94 -24.86
N GLU A 36 17.27 -22.96 -25.43
CA GLU A 36 16.76 -21.81 -24.68
C GLU A 36 15.64 -22.25 -23.72
N VAL A 37 14.78 -23.19 -24.13
CA VAL A 37 13.77 -23.79 -23.23
C VAL A 37 14.44 -24.46 -22.03
N ALA A 38 15.46 -25.31 -22.25
CA ALA A 38 16.15 -25.99 -21.16
C ALA A 38 16.81 -25.00 -20.18
N ARG A 39 17.43 -23.93 -20.72
CA ARG A 39 18.04 -22.87 -19.91
C ARG A 39 17.00 -22.09 -19.10
N ALA A 40 15.88 -21.71 -19.73
CA ALA A 40 14.83 -20.95 -19.08
C ALA A 40 14.12 -21.77 -17.98
N LYS A 41 13.88 -23.08 -18.20
CA LYS A 41 13.36 -23.98 -17.14
C LYS A 41 14.28 -24.04 -15.93
N ALA A 42 15.59 -24.19 -16.14
CA ALA A 42 16.56 -24.19 -15.04
C ALA A 42 16.57 -22.87 -14.27
N GLY A 43 16.43 -21.74 -14.97
CA GLY A 43 16.28 -20.41 -14.35
C GLY A 43 15.00 -20.30 -13.53
N GLN A 44 13.86 -20.68 -14.11
CA GLN A 44 12.56 -20.69 -13.42
C GLN A 44 12.57 -21.56 -12.16
N ALA A 45 13.16 -22.76 -12.21
CA ALA A 45 13.29 -23.63 -11.05
C ALA A 45 14.21 -23.06 -9.95
N THR A 46 15.18 -22.23 -10.33
CA THR A 46 16.08 -21.57 -9.37
C THR A 46 15.40 -20.36 -8.72
N ASP A 47 14.73 -19.53 -9.52
CA ASP A 47 14.11 -18.28 -9.06
C ASP A 47 12.77 -18.53 -8.35
N PHE A 48 12.01 -19.52 -8.84
CA PHE A 48 10.63 -19.86 -8.47
C PHE A 48 10.46 -21.37 -8.23
N PRO A 49 11.15 -21.98 -7.25
CA PRO A 49 11.11 -23.43 -7.03
C PRO A 49 9.69 -23.97 -6.78
N GLU A 50 8.82 -23.18 -6.15
CA GLU A 50 7.41 -23.53 -5.89
C GLU A 50 6.45 -22.84 -6.89
N GLY A 51 6.98 -22.16 -7.91
CA GLY A 51 6.23 -21.25 -8.77
C GLY A 51 6.17 -19.82 -8.24
N ILE A 52 5.26 -19.02 -8.81
CA ILE A 52 5.01 -17.63 -8.44
C ILE A 52 3.75 -17.58 -7.58
N GLU A 53 3.87 -17.00 -6.39
CA GLU A 53 2.72 -16.75 -5.53
C GLU A 53 1.82 -15.66 -6.13
N GLU A 54 0.49 -15.87 -6.05
CA GLU A 54 -0.51 -14.88 -6.43
C GLU A 54 -0.27 -13.55 -5.70
N CYS A 55 -0.01 -12.46 -6.41
CA CYS A 55 0.24 -11.16 -5.78
C CYS A 55 -0.95 -10.19 -5.86
N GLY A 56 -1.82 -10.34 -6.86
CA GLY A 56 -2.84 -9.36 -7.21
C GLY A 56 -2.31 -8.15 -7.99
N THR A 57 -3.23 -7.41 -8.62
CA THR A 57 -2.90 -6.30 -9.52
C THR A 57 -2.28 -5.10 -8.79
N ASP A 58 -2.79 -4.74 -7.62
CA ASP A 58 -2.33 -3.56 -6.88
C ASP A 58 -0.88 -3.71 -6.38
N ALA A 59 -0.53 -4.90 -5.90
CA ALA A 59 0.83 -5.20 -5.48
C ALA A 59 1.82 -5.06 -6.66
N LEU A 60 1.45 -5.57 -7.84
CA LEU A 60 2.26 -5.44 -9.05
C LEU A 60 2.39 -3.98 -9.52
N ARG A 61 1.28 -3.23 -9.57
CA ARG A 61 1.28 -1.81 -9.95
C ARG A 61 2.14 -0.98 -9.01
N PHE A 62 1.92 -1.14 -7.70
CA PHE A 62 2.69 -0.43 -6.69
C PHE A 62 4.18 -0.75 -6.76
N ALA A 63 4.54 -2.04 -6.95
CA ALA A 63 5.92 -2.45 -7.12
C ALA A 63 6.57 -1.75 -8.31
N LEU A 64 5.96 -1.82 -9.50
CA LEU A 64 6.51 -1.21 -10.72
C LEU A 64 6.73 0.30 -10.56
N CYS A 65 5.79 1.01 -9.93
CA CYS A 65 5.93 2.43 -9.61
C CYS A 65 7.07 2.69 -8.59
N ALA A 66 7.27 1.80 -7.61
CA ALA A 66 8.34 1.93 -6.63
C ALA A 66 9.74 1.64 -7.20
N TYR A 67 9.83 0.91 -8.31
CA TYR A 67 11.08 0.56 -8.99
C TYR A 67 11.60 1.65 -9.94
N THR A 68 10.83 2.71 -10.22
CA THR A 68 11.19 3.72 -11.23
C THR A 68 12.39 4.59 -10.86
N THR A 69 12.99 4.43 -9.67
CA THR A 69 14.25 5.08 -9.30
C THR A 69 15.42 4.65 -10.19
N GLN A 70 15.33 3.51 -10.88
CA GLN A 70 16.37 3.01 -11.79
C GLN A 70 16.18 3.62 -13.19
N ALA A 71 17.03 4.60 -13.55
CA ALA A 71 16.87 5.44 -14.74
C ALA A 71 17.04 4.74 -16.11
N ARG A 72 17.29 3.43 -16.18
CA ARG A 72 17.48 2.70 -17.46
C ARG A 72 16.85 1.32 -17.48
N ASP A 73 17.18 0.47 -16.51
CA ASP A 73 16.71 -0.91 -16.46
C ASP A 73 16.07 -1.20 -15.11
N ILE A 74 14.89 -1.83 -15.12
CA ILE A 74 14.23 -2.32 -13.90
C ILE A 74 14.59 -3.79 -13.73
N ASN A 75 15.37 -4.09 -12.68
CA ASN A 75 15.56 -5.47 -12.24
C ASN A 75 14.42 -5.87 -11.30
N LEU A 76 13.31 -6.33 -11.86
CA LEU A 76 12.11 -6.68 -11.11
C LEU A 76 12.34 -7.96 -10.30
N ASP A 77 12.26 -7.84 -8.97
CA ASP A 77 12.23 -8.98 -8.06
C ASP A 77 10.78 -9.29 -7.68
N ILE A 78 10.29 -10.45 -8.09
CA ILE A 78 8.93 -10.91 -7.79
C ILE A 78 8.72 -11.09 -6.29
N LYS A 79 9.76 -11.42 -5.51
CA LYS A 79 9.64 -11.50 -4.05
C LYS A 79 9.28 -10.15 -3.43
N ARG A 80 9.70 -9.05 -4.06
CA ARG A 80 9.30 -7.71 -3.63
C ARG A 80 7.85 -7.41 -3.96
N VAL A 81 7.32 -7.94 -5.07
CA VAL A 81 5.89 -7.86 -5.40
C VAL A 81 5.06 -8.62 -4.34
N VAL A 82 5.50 -9.81 -3.94
CA VAL A 82 4.89 -10.58 -2.84
C VAL A 82 4.92 -9.79 -1.52
N ALA A 83 6.02 -9.10 -1.21
CA ALA A 83 6.07 -8.23 -0.03
C ALA A 83 5.02 -7.10 -0.09
N TYR A 84 4.78 -6.53 -1.29
CA TYR A 84 3.71 -5.55 -1.46
C TYR A 84 2.31 -6.17 -1.35
N ARG A 85 2.08 -7.43 -1.73
CA ARG A 85 0.82 -8.15 -1.43
C ARG A 85 0.56 -8.17 0.08
N HIS A 86 1.55 -8.54 0.88
CA HIS A 86 1.40 -8.55 2.34
C HIS A 86 1.11 -7.15 2.89
N TRP A 87 1.71 -6.12 2.31
CA TRP A 87 1.40 -4.74 2.66
C TRP A 87 -0.03 -4.33 2.26
N CYS A 88 -0.53 -4.75 1.09
CA CYS A 88 -1.93 -4.57 0.69
C CYS A 88 -2.89 -5.21 1.71
N ASN A 89 -2.57 -6.41 2.19
CA ASN A 89 -3.33 -7.06 3.25
C ASN A 89 -3.26 -6.29 4.58
N LYS A 90 -2.12 -5.67 4.91
CA LYS A 90 -2.00 -4.79 6.07
C LYS A 90 -2.87 -3.54 5.93
N LEU A 91 -2.93 -2.92 4.75
CA LEU A 91 -3.85 -1.81 4.45
C LEU A 91 -5.31 -2.23 4.64
N TYR A 92 -5.70 -3.38 4.09
CA TYR A 92 -7.05 -3.92 4.27
C TYR A 92 -7.40 -4.11 5.76
N ASN A 93 -6.48 -4.69 6.55
CA ASN A 93 -6.69 -4.87 7.99
C ASN A 93 -6.78 -3.54 8.75
N ALA A 94 -6.00 -2.54 8.36
CA ALA A 94 -6.07 -1.20 8.95
C ALA A 94 -7.44 -0.54 8.68
N ILE A 95 -7.95 -0.64 7.44
CA ILE A 95 -9.28 -0.15 7.07
C ILE A 95 -10.37 -0.91 7.85
N ARG A 96 -10.28 -2.23 7.90
CA ARG A 96 -11.23 -3.06 8.66
C ARG A 96 -11.25 -2.67 10.14
N TYR A 97 -10.09 -2.48 10.75
CA TYR A 97 -9.98 -2.01 12.13
C TYR A 97 -10.60 -0.62 12.31
N ALA A 98 -10.37 0.30 11.39
CA ALA A 98 -10.96 1.62 11.43
C ALA A 98 -12.50 1.57 11.34
N SER A 99 -13.06 0.78 10.42
CA SER A 99 -14.51 0.60 10.30
C SER A 99 -15.15 0.07 11.58
N MET A 100 -14.46 -0.79 12.34
CA MET A 100 -14.94 -1.25 13.66
C MET A 100 -14.96 -0.15 14.73
N ASN A 101 -14.18 0.92 14.55
CA ASN A 101 -14.08 2.04 15.49
C ASN A 101 -14.91 3.27 15.06
N LEU A 102 -15.53 3.21 13.88
CA LEU A 102 -16.45 4.21 13.33
C LEU A 102 -17.87 3.65 13.39
N PRO A 103 -18.69 4.00 14.40
CA PRO A 103 -20.04 3.46 14.55
C PRO A 103 -20.96 3.90 13.39
N GLU A 104 -22.10 3.21 13.21
CA GLU A 104 -23.02 3.49 12.09
C GLU A 104 -23.60 4.91 12.08
N ASP A 105 -23.74 5.53 13.26
CA ASP A 105 -24.20 6.92 13.43
C ASP A 105 -23.07 7.95 13.37
N TYR A 106 -21.82 7.52 13.12
CA TYR A 106 -20.69 8.42 12.98
C TYR A 106 -20.86 9.31 11.75
N VAL A 107 -20.84 10.61 11.98
CA VAL A 107 -20.83 11.62 10.93
C VAL A 107 -19.42 12.20 10.79
N PRO A 108 -18.73 11.98 9.66
CA PRO A 108 -17.40 12.52 9.45
C PRO A 108 -17.42 14.06 9.37
N PRO A 109 -16.31 14.72 9.75
CA PRO A 109 -16.18 16.16 9.59
C PRO A 109 -16.28 16.54 8.11
N THR A 110 -16.97 17.65 7.82
CA THR A 110 -17.00 18.21 6.46
C THR A 110 -15.66 18.87 6.13
N ASP A 111 -15.34 18.98 4.83
CA ASP A 111 -14.14 19.71 4.38
C ASP A 111 -14.08 21.14 4.90
N ALA A 112 -15.24 21.80 5.04
CA ALA A 112 -15.32 23.15 5.60
C ALA A 112 -14.95 23.15 7.08
N ALA A 113 -15.53 22.25 7.88
CA ALA A 113 -15.24 22.13 9.31
C ALA A 113 -13.77 21.77 9.57
N ALA A 114 -13.21 20.84 8.78
CA ALA A 114 -11.82 20.40 8.93
C ALA A 114 -10.79 21.52 8.64
N ARG A 115 -11.20 22.59 7.95
CA ARG A 115 -10.36 23.76 7.61
C ARG A 115 -10.48 24.92 8.60
N GLU A 116 -11.38 24.86 9.57
CA GLU A 116 -11.52 25.91 10.56
C GLU A 116 -10.27 26.01 11.45
N ALA A 117 -9.86 27.24 11.78
CA ALA A 117 -8.61 27.53 12.50
C ALA A 117 -8.49 26.88 13.89
N GLY A 118 -9.61 26.39 14.45
CA GLY A 118 -9.66 25.68 15.73
C GLY A 118 -9.79 24.15 15.63
N PHE A 119 -10.13 23.60 14.46
CA PHE A 119 -10.45 22.18 14.33
C PHE A 119 -9.28 21.30 14.74
N VAL A 120 -8.13 21.45 14.07
CA VAL A 120 -6.93 20.67 14.39
C VAL A 120 -6.44 20.99 15.80
N ALA A 121 -6.51 22.24 16.25
CA ALA A 121 -6.06 22.64 17.58
C ALA A 121 -6.86 21.96 18.72
N GLY A 122 -8.15 21.68 18.50
CA GLY A 122 -9.02 20.97 19.44
C GLY A 122 -8.83 19.46 19.48
N LEU A 123 -8.01 18.88 18.58
CA LEU A 123 -7.80 17.43 18.55
C LEU A 123 -6.76 16.96 19.60
N PRO A 124 -6.89 15.71 20.07
CA PRO A 124 -5.86 15.08 20.90
C PRO A 124 -4.46 15.18 20.28
N ALA A 125 -3.41 15.25 21.10
CA ALA A 125 -2.04 15.44 20.60
C ALA A 125 -1.60 14.37 19.57
N PRO A 126 -1.88 13.06 19.75
CA PRO A 126 -1.58 12.05 18.72
C PRO A 126 -2.32 12.31 17.40
N SER A 127 -3.57 12.78 17.46
CA SER A 127 -4.37 13.11 16.27
C SER A 127 -3.78 14.29 15.50
N ARG A 128 -3.34 15.34 16.20
CA ARG A 128 -2.64 16.47 15.57
C ARG A 128 -1.34 16.04 14.90
N TRP A 129 -0.59 15.16 15.56
CA TRP A 129 0.63 14.60 15.00
C TRP A 129 0.37 13.81 13.71
N LEU A 130 -0.65 12.94 13.68
CA LEU A 130 -0.99 12.18 12.48
C LEU A 130 -1.37 13.10 11.31
N LEU A 131 -2.22 14.10 11.53
CA LEU A 131 -2.63 15.03 10.47
C LEU A 131 -1.45 15.87 9.96
N SER A 132 -0.49 16.19 10.82
CA SER A 132 0.79 16.81 10.41
C SER A 132 1.59 15.87 9.49
N LYS A 133 1.70 14.58 9.83
CA LYS A 133 2.36 13.58 8.98
C LYS A 133 1.67 13.39 7.64
N LEU A 134 0.33 13.34 7.64
CA LEU A 134 -0.49 13.29 6.43
C LEU A 134 -0.24 14.51 5.54
N SER A 135 -0.21 15.71 6.10
CA SER A 135 0.06 16.94 5.34
C SER A 135 1.44 16.92 4.69
N VAL A 136 2.47 16.47 5.42
CA VAL A 136 3.82 16.28 4.87
C VAL A 136 3.82 15.23 3.77
N ALA A 137 3.13 14.10 3.97
CA ALA A 137 3.02 13.05 2.95
C ALA A 137 2.33 13.55 1.68
N ALA A 138 1.19 14.23 1.81
CA ALA A 138 0.45 14.82 0.70
C ALA A 138 1.33 15.80 -0.10
N GLY A 139 2.02 16.72 0.59
CA GLY A 139 2.90 17.69 -0.06
C GLY A 139 4.07 17.05 -0.81
N THR A 140 4.67 15.98 -0.27
CA THR A 140 5.72 15.22 -0.95
C THR A 140 5.18 14.45 -2.15
N VAL A 141 4.04 13.75 -1.99
CA VAL A 141 3.43 12.95 -3.06
C VAL A 141 3.01 13.83 -4.22
N VAL A 142 2.37 14.98 -3.97
CA VAL A 142 1.97 15.93 -5.03
C VAL A 142 3.19 16.41 -5.82
N LYS A 143 4.25 16.88 -5.14
CA LYS A 143 5.48 17.32 -5.82
C LYS A 143 6.15 16.20 -6.62
N ALA A 144 6.18 15.00 -6.07
CA ALA A 144 6.75 13.83 -6.74
C ALA A 144 5.95 13.44 -7.98
N MET A 145 4.61 13.48 -7.91
CA MET A 145 3.72 13.24 -9.03
C MET A 145 3.90 14.29 -10.15
N GLU A 146 4.00 15.58 -9.80
CA GLU A 146 4.28 16.67 -10.76
C GLU A 146 5.63 16.49 -11.48
N ALA A 147 6.61 15.92 -10.78
CA ALA A 147 7.94 15.63 -11.31
C ALA A 147 8.07 14.25 -11.99
N TYR A 148 6.99 13.47 -12.08
CA TYR A 148 6.99 12.06 -12.54
C TYR A 148 7.93 11.14 -11.73
N ASP A 149 8.23 11.49 -10.48
CA ASP A 149 9.00 10.69 -9.53
C ASP A 149 8.08 9.74 -8.74
N PHE A 150 7.59 8.70 -9.40
CA PHE A 150 6.69 7.72 -8.80
C PHE A 150 7.35 6.92 -7.67
N ALA A 151 8.68 6.75 -7.71
CA ALA A 151 9.43 6.05 -6.68
C ALA A 151 9.38 6.83 -5.35
N THR A 152 9.60 8.14 -5.38
CA THR A 152 9.47 8.98 -4.18
C THR A 152 8.03 9.02 -3.67
N ALA A 153 7.04 9.12 -4.57
CA ALA A 153 5.62 9.12 -4.18
C ALA A 153 5.22 7.82 -3.45
N THR A 154 5.52 6.66 -4.04
CA THR A 154 5.23 5.34 -3.46
C THR A 154 5.98 5.11 -2.15
N GLN A 155 7.27 5.48 -2.06
CA GLN A 155 8.03 5.37 -0.82
C GLN A 155 7.43 6.22 0.31
N LYS A 156 6.98 7.44 0.00
CA LYS A 156 6.36 8.30 1.02
C LYS A 156 5.00 7.77 1.46
N LEU A 157 4.19 7.26 0.53
CA LEU A 157 2.90 6.61 0.86
C LEU A 157 3.09 5.37 1.71
N TYR A 158 4.01 4.49 1.33
CA TYR A 158 4.35 3.32 2.12
C TYR A 158 4.74 3.72 3.54
N SER A 159 5.62 4.71 3.68
CA SER A 159 6.08 5.21 4.98
C SER A 159 4.94 5.76 5.84
N PHE A 160 4.04 6.54 5.25
CA PHE A 160 2.87 7.07 5.97
C PHE A 160 1.94 5.96 6.45
N TRP A 161 1.52 5.07 5.55
CA TRP A 161 0.59 4.00 5.90
C TRP A 161 1.19 3.01 6.90
N GLN A 162 2.42 2.56 6.66
CA GLN A 162 3.10 1.57 7.49
C GLN A 162 3.50 2.16 8.84
N TYR A 163 4.38 3.16 8.83
CA TYR A 163 5.10 3.58 10.03
C TYR A 163 4.34 4.64 10.82
N GLU A 164 3.62 5.53 10.15
CA GLU A 164 2.99 6.69 10.80
C GLU A 164 1.55 6.34 11.24
N LEU A 165 0.76 5.71 10.35
CA LEU A 165 -0.61 5.31 10.66
C LEU A 165 -0.67 3.97 11.40
N CYS A 166 -0.19 2.88 10.81
CA CYS A 166 -0.39 1.53 11.37
C CYS A 166 0.46 1.28 12.61
N ASP A 167 1.77 1.51 12.53
CA ASP A 167 2.68 1.14 13.62
C ASP A 167 2.59 2.09 14.83
N VAL A 168 2.11 3.33 14.63
CA VAL A 168 2.05 4.35 15.69
C VAL A 168 0.61 4.78 15.98
N TYR A 169 -0.09 5.41 15.05
CA TYR A 169 -1.37 6.05 15.39
C TYR A 169 -2.46 5.05 15.79
N ILE A 170 -2.59 3.94 15.05
CA ILE A 170 -3.55 2.88 15.38
C ILE A 170 -3.28 2.30 16.78
N GLU A 171 -2.02 2.17 17.19
CA GLU A 171 -1.67 1.73 18.53
C GLU A 171 -2.01 2.77 19.60
N LEU A 172 -1.73 4.06 19.33
CA LEU A 172 -2.03 5.17 20.24
C LEU A 172 -3.53 5.41 20.43
N MET A 173 -4.38 5.08 19.46
CA MET A 173 -5.83 5.26 19.59
C MET A 173 -6.50 4.17 20.43
N LYS A 174 -5.94 2.95 20.53
CA LYS A 174 -6.53 1.83 21.29
C LYS A 174 -6.95 2.21 22.72
N PRO A 175 -6.08 2.81 23.57
CA PRO A 175 -6.48 3.20 24.92
C PRO A 175 -7.56 4.29 24.94
N VAL A 176 -7.56 5.20 23.95
CA VAL A 176 -8.60 6.25 23.85
C VAL A 176 -9.95 5.63 23.51
N MET A 177 -9.99 4.65 22.59
CA MET A 177 -11.23 3.96 22.21
C MET A 177 -11.81 3.12 23.34
N ALA A 178 -10.98 2.68 24.30
CA ALA A 178 -11.41 1.94 25.48
C ALA A 178 -12.02 2.81 26.60
N LEU A 179 -11.98 4.14 26.47
CA LEU A 179 -12.59 5.06 27.44
C LEU A 179 -14.13 4.99 27.40
N GLY A 180 -14.75 5.30 28.53
CA GLY A 180 -16.21 5.45 28.63
C GLY A 180 -16.69 6.76 27.98
N ASP A 181 -18.00 6.87 27.82
CA ASP A 181 -18.63 8.06 27.24
C ASP A 181 -19.26 8.98 28.31
N ASP A 182 -19.18 8.60 29.58
CA ASP A 182 -19.80 9.32 30.71
C ASP A 182 -19.08 10.63 31.07
N VAL A 183 -17.80 10.74 30.69
CA VAL A 183 -16.97 11.93 30.95
C VAL A 183 -16.88 12.76 29.66
N PRO A 184 -17.37 14.02 29.64
CA PRO A 184 -17.37 14.84 28.43
C PRO A 184 -16.01 14.98 27.74
N GLU A 185 -14.93 15.08 28.51
CA GLU A 185 -13.56 15.15 27.98
C GLU A 185 -13.14 13.84 27.28
N GLN A 186 -13.54 12.69 27.82
CA GLN A 186 -13.24 11.38 27.22
C GLN A 186 -14.05 11.17 25.94
N ALA A 187 -15.34 11.55 25.95
CA ALA A 187 -16.19 11.52 24.76
C ALA A 187 -15.62 12.44 23.65
N ALA A 188 -15.17 13.65 24.00
CA ALA A 188 -14.52 14.57 23.07
C ALA A 188 -13.20 14.02 22.52
N ALA A 189 -12.38 13.38 23.35
CA ALA A 189 -11.14 12.73 22.91
C ALA A 189 -11.42 11.58 21.93
N LYS A 190 -12.39 10.71 22.23
CA LYS A 190 -12.83 9.64 21.31
C LYS A 190 -13.30 10.20 19.98
N ARG A 191 -14.11 11.26 20.01
CA ARG A 191 -14.58 11.93 18.78
C ARG A 191 -13.42 12.48 17.97
N GLY A 192 -12.52 13.25 18.57
CA GLY A 192 -11.36 13.81 17.87
C GLY A 192 -10.39 12.76 17.33
N THR A 193 -10.28 11.60 17.98
CA THR A 193 -9.52 10.46 17.46
C THR A 193 -10.19 9.81 16.25
N ARG A 194 -11.52 9.64 16.27
CA ARG A 194 -12.28 9.14 15.10
C ARG A 194 -12.20 10.11 13.92
N ASP A 195 -12.33 11.41 14.17
CA ASP A 195 -12.26 12.44 13.13
C ASP A 195 -10.89 12.45 12.44
N ALA A 196 -9.80 12.38 13.21
CA ALA A 196 -8.45 12.32 12.64
C ALA A 196 -8.16 11.00 11.92
N LEU A 197 -8.64 9.87 12.44
CA LEU A 197 -8.56 8.58 11.75
C LEU A 197 -9.28 8.66 10.39
N TRP A 198 -10.52 9.15 10.36
CA TRP A 198 -11.28 9.31 9.12
C TRP A 198 -10.55 10.17 8.09
N LEU A 199 -10.10 11.36 8.50
CA LEU A 199 -9.38 12.27 7.60
C LEU A 199 -8.09 11.65 7.06
N ALA A 200 -7.35 10.90 7.89
CA ALA A 200 -6.15 10.20 7.47
C ALA A 200 -6.43 9.08 6.47
N LEU A 201 -7.52 8.33 6.65
CA LEU A 201 -7.90 7.26 5.74
C LEU A 201 -8.44 7.80 4.42
N ASP A 202 -9.36 8.78 4.44
CA ASP A 202 -9.92 9.36 3.22
C ASP A 202 -8.82 10.00 2.35
N ALA A 203 -8.02 10.89 2.93
CA ALA A 203 -6.93 11.52 2.19
C ALA A 203 -5.83 10.52 1.81
N GLY A 204 -5.48 9.60 2.72
CA GLY A 204 -4.47 8.57 2.47
C GLY A 204 -4.85 7.65 1.30
N LEU A 205 -6.12 7.25 1.21
CA LEU A 205 -6.63 6.40 0.13
C LEU A 205 -6.68 7.17 -1.19
N ARG A 206 -7.11 8.44 -1.17
CA ARG A 206 -7.09 9.29 -2.38
C ARG A 206 -5.68 9.46 -2.94
N LEU A 207 -4.67 9.62 -2.07
CA LEU A 207 -3.28 9.70 -2.50
C LEU A 207 -2.74 8.36 -3.03
N LEU A 208 -3.26 7.24 -2.53
CA LEU A 208 -2.83 5.89 -2.91
C LEU A 208 -3.47 5.38 -4.21
N HIS A 209 -4.70 5.80 -4.51
CA HIS A 209 -5.51 5.34 -5.65
C HIS A 209 -4.82 5.33 -7.03
N PRO A 210 -3.93 6.29 -7.40
CA PRO A 210 -3.20 6.19 -8.66
C PRO A 210 -2.30 4.95 -8.78
N PHE A 211 -1.85 4.41 -7.64
CA PHE A 211 -0.90 3.30 -7.56
C PHE A 211 -1.58 1.94 -7.32
N MET A 212 -2.75 1.94 -6.68
CA MET A 212 -3.56 0.78 -6.29
C MET A 212 -5.01 1.08 -6.64
#